data_AF-A0A1B8DYR3-F1
#
_entry.id   AF-A0A1B8DYR3-F1
#
_cell.length_a   1.000
_cell.length_b   1.000
_cell.length_c   1.000
_cell.angle_alpha   90.00
_cell.angle_beta   90.00
_cell.angle_gamma   90.00
#
_symmetry.space_group_name_H-M   'P 1'
#
loop_
_entity.id
_entity.type
_entity.pdbx_description
1 polymer ?
#
loop_
_entity_poly.entity_id
_entity_poly.type
_entity_poly.pdbx_seq_one_letter_code
_entity_poly.pdbx_strand_id
1 'polypeptide(L)'
;MAVLNTSKGPSTIITSGAIISVNKTTGVVAHSQGTTPSADLILDLRGTNSIHSGGNKKSQDIIYDAHYLQFQHHSSHSTLLDSRDDDDFNIILQRTFRFLEIAASLSACLPLDTRNWEIPARLTLLHSIPASVGSYWPTHDAYTYAVTGLRCHFARTAPFRRMPLSFGPSPSPRQDLNGRPRGLSNEVSRTTHVTFKTNKSSLSTLLPTSDFRFSTGGSWGEVTLAFTELDNLNWLGGRGYNFLAFIVHGVEYGSTPNEVIKGNYLPVLFENLADPITTGREELGFSKVYATLDAHRDEAKGTFCLSAGWLGTEFLRVLIHGIEQLPDTPYKADSPLLHYKVIPSNGGEGKADVEHVSVGTKPKREGTERAWRASNAEVAWTGLEDRELEDAFPTLANIIKGLRDVEIVEILQVDLKADC
;
A
#
# COMPACT_ATOMS: atom_id res chain seq x y z
N MET A 1 12.67 20.99 -32.88
CA MET A 1 13.91 20.29 -32.51
C MET A 1 14.75 21.29 -31.72
N ALA A 2 14.84 21.14 -30.39
CA ALA A 2 15.49 22.13 -29.52
C ALA A 2 16.93 21.68 -29.21
N VAL A 3 17.90 22.55 -29.49
CA VAL A 3 19.31 22.33 -29.14
C VAL A 3 19.58 23.04 -27.82
N LEU A 4 19.89 22.29 -26.76
CA LEU A 4 20.33 22.82 -25.47
C LEU A 4 21.85 22.99 -25.51
N ASN A 5 22.33 24.24 -25.49
CA ASN A 5 23.75 24.52 -25.31
C ASN A 5 24.01 24.84 -23.83
N THR A 6 24.54 23.86 -23.09
CA THR A 6 24.83 23.99 -21.67
C THR A 6 26.32 24.24 -21.45
N SER A 7 26.75 25.50 -21.54
CA SER A 7 28.05 25.93 -21.02
C SER A 7 27.87 27.10 -20.06
N LYS A 8 27.85 26.79 -18.74
CA LYS A 8 27.98 27.70 -17.57
C LYS A 8 27.58 29.18 -17.77
N GLY A 9 26.35 29.41 -18.26
CA GLY A 9 25.73 30.72 -18.49
C GLY A 9 24.20 30.61 -18.54
N PRO A 10 23.46 31.73 -18.69
CA PRO A 10 21.99 31.73 -18.73
C PRO A 10 21.47 30.72 -19.76
N SER A 11 20.52 29.89 -19.33
CA SER A 11 19.94 28.85 -20.18
C SER A 11 18.96 29.50 -21.14
N THR A 12 19.24 29.38 -22.45
CA THR A 12 18.42 29.99 -23.50
C THR A 12 17.63 28.88 -24.21
N ILE A 13 16.31 28.99 -24.22
CA ILE A 13 15.42 28.07 -24.94
C ILE A 13 14.96 28.78 -26.20
N ILE A 14 15.27 28.21 -27.37
CA ILE A 14 14.86 28.73 -28.66
C ILE A 14 13.64 27.93 -29.14
N THR A 15 12.50 28.61 -29.28
CA THR A 15 11.29 28.06 -29.91
C THR A 15 10.98 28.85 -31.17
N SER A 16 10.20 28.30 -32.11
CA SER A 16 9.82 29.01 -33.33
C SER A 16 8.98 30.25 -32.99
N GLY A 17 9.61 31.42 -32.95
CA GLY A 17 8.97 32.73 -32.75
C GLY A 17 9.41 33.52 -31.51
N ALA A 18 10.10 32.90 -30.53
CA ALA A 18 10.55 33.60 -29.32
C ALA A 18 11.86 33.04 -28.74
N ILE A 19 12.71 33.95 -28.25
CA ILE A 19 13.93 33.64 -27.49
C ILE A 19 13.61 33.86 -26.00
N ILE A 20 13.68 32.80 -25.20
CA ILE A 20 13.46 32.87 -23.75
C ILE A 20 14.80 32.72 -23.04
N SER A 21 15.17 33.76 -22.30
CA SER A 21 16.40 33.86 -21.50
C SER A 21 16.05 33.74 -20.02
N VAL A 22 16.62 32.75 -19.33
CA VAL A 22 16.40 32.58 -17.88
C VAL A 22 17.64 33.01 -17.11
N ASN A 23 17.51 34.06 -16.29
CA ASN A 23 18.58 34.60 -15.44
C ASN A 23 18.22 34.46 -13.95
N LYS A 24 19.15 33.95 -13.15
CA LYS A 24 18.99 33.71 -11.71
C LYS A 24 18.76 34.98 -10.88
N THR A 25 19.13 36.15 -11.38
CA THR A 25 19.09 37.42 -10.63
C THR A 25 17.96 38.34 -11.08
N THR A 26 17.46 38.18 -12.31
CA THR A 26 16.50 39.12 -12.94
C THR A 26 15.21 38.46 -13.46
N GLY A 27 15.05 37.13 -13.30
CA GLY A 27 13.84 36.43 -13.75
C GLY A 27 13.88 35.99 -15.23
N VAL A 28 12.69 35.74 -15.79
CA VAL A 28 12.50 35.22 -17.15
C VAL A 28 12.29 36.39 -18.11
N VAL A 29 13.12 36.48 -19.15
CA VAL A 29 13.03 37.50 -20.19
C VAL A 29 12.67 36.83 -21.52
N ALA A 30 11.61 37.30 -22.18
CA ALA A 30 11.17 36.78 -23.47
C ALA A 30 11.29 37.86 -24.56
N HIS A 31 11.96 37.54 -25.66
CA HIS A 31 12.07 38.38 -26.86
C HIS A 31 11.29 37.76 -28.01
N SER A 32 10.40 38.53 -28.68
CA SER A 32 9.72 38.08 -29.90
C SER A 32 10.59 38.34 -31.12
N GLN A 33 10.75 37.36 -32.02
CA GLN A 33 11.35 37.64 -33.34
C GLN A 33 10.25 38.03 -34.35
N GLY A 34 10.15 39.33 -34.63
CA GLY A 34 9.33 39.91 -35.69
C GLY A 34 9.99 41.16 -36.26
N THR A 35 9.78 41.44 -37.56
CA THR A 35 10.47 42.46 -38.38
C THR A 35 10.10 43.93 -38.08
N THR A 36 9.72 44.27 -36.85
CA THR A 36 9.43 45.66 -36.40
C THR A 36 9.80 45.83 -34.92
N PRO A 37 10.19 47.04 -34.46
CA PRO A 37 11.08 47.21 -33.32
C PRO A 37 10.45 46.76 -31.98
N SER A 38 11.04 45.68 -31.45
CA SER A 38 11.25 45.34 -30.03
C SER A 38 10.36 46.02 -28.98
N ALA A 39 9.32 45.29 -28.55
CA ALA A 39 8.80 45.41 -27.19
C ALA A 39 9.44 44.30 -26.34
N ASP A 40 10.26 44.68 -25.37
CA ASP A 40 10.80 43.74 -24.39
C ASP A 40 9.75 43.52 -23.28
N LEU A 41 9.31 42.26 -23.11
CA LEU A 41 8.44 41.87 -22.00
C LEU A 41 9.33 41.41 -20.84
N ILE A 42 9.45 42.24 -19.80
CA ILE A 42 10.21 41.91 -18.58
C ILE A 42 9.21 41.47 -17.50
N LEU A 43 9.30 40.19 -17.10
CA LEU A 43 8.53 39.62 -15.99
C LEU A 43 9.41 39.56 -14.74
N ASP A 44 9.20 40.51 -13.82
CA ASP A 44 9.93 40.58 -12.54
C ASP A 44 9.20 39.74 -11.47
N LEU A 45 9.62 38.48 -11.30
CA LEU A 45 9.11 37.61 -10.24
C LEU A 45 9.94 37.82 -8.95
N ARG A 46 9.62 38.84 -8.15
CA ARG A 46 10.23 39.00 -6.82
C ARG A 46 9.44 38.20 -5.78
N GLY A 47 10.04 37.12 -5.27
CA GLY A 47 9.52 36.44 -4.08
C GLY A 47 9.87 37.22 -2.82
N THR A 48 8.88 37.70 -2.07
CA THR A 48 9.10 38.23 -0.72
C THR A 48 8.82 37.14 0.32
N ASN A 49 9.82 36.81 1.13
CA ASN A 49 9.65 35.95 2.30
C ASN A 49 8.95 36.75 3.42
N SER A 50 7.68 36.50 3.69
CA SER A 50 7.02 36.99 4.90
C SER A 50 7.01 35.91 5.98
N ILE A 51 7.66 36.18 7.12
CA ILE A 51 7.63 35.32 8.30
C ILE A 51 6.50 35.83 9.21
N HIS A 52 5.50 35.01 9.48
CA HIS A 52 4.50 35.30 10.51
C HIS A 52 4.86 34.59 11.82
N SER A 53 5.05 35.39 12.88
CA SER A 53 5.25 34.89 14.24
C SER A 53 3.95 35.06 15.03
N GLY A 54 3.16 33.99 15.09
CA GLY A 54 2.02 33.88 16.02
C GLY A 54 1.97 32.47 16.61
N GLY A 55 2.36 32.32 17.88
CA GLY A 55 2.12 31.14 18.71
C GLY A 55 2.76 29.81 18.25
N ASN A 56 3.92 29.47 18.80
CA ASN A 56 4.60 28.15 18.83
C ASN A 56 4.68 27.25 17.57
N LYS A 57 4.31 27.73 16.37
CA LYS A 57 4.69 27.12 15.09
C LYS A 57 5.11 28.21 14.10
N LYS A 58 6.29 28.05 13.50
CA LYS A 58 6.70 28.83 12.32
C LYS A 58 6.12 28.15 11.08
N SER A 59 5.23 28.80 10.34
CA SER A 59 4.95 28.48 8.93
C SER A 59 5.67 29.49 8.04
N GLN A 60 6.19 29.01 6.92
CA GLN A 60 6.77 29.83 5.86
C GLN A 60 5.79 29.77 4.69
N ASP A 61 5.11 30.89 4.42
CA ASP A 61 4.29 31.05 3.22
C ASP A 61 5.11 31.86 2.21
N ILE A 62 5.27 31.31 1.00
CA ILE A 62 5.84 32.05 -0.13
C ILE A 62 4.64 32.64 -0.89
N ILE A 63 4.43 33.94 -0.74
CA ILE A 63 3.43 34.69 -1.50
C ILE A 63 4.11 35.21 -2.76
N TYR A 64 3.66 34.75 -3.92
CA TYR A 64 4.04 35.33 -5.20
C TYR A 64 3.09 36.49 -5.49
N ASP A 65 3.59 37.72 -5.32
CA ASP A 65 2.80 38.92 -5.57
C ASP A 65 3.22 39.50 -6.93
N ALA A 66 2.34 39.41 -7.92
CA ALA A 66 2.59 39.88 -9.28
C ALA A 66 2.43 41.41 -9.34
N HIS A 67 3.45 42.17 -8.92
CA HIS A 67 3.42 43.63 -9.01
C HIS A 67 4.03 44.12 -10.33
N TYR A 68 3.22 44.90 -11.05
CA TYR A 68 3.58 45.84 -12.13
C TYR A 68 4.21 45.29 -13.42
N LEU A 69 3.43 45.32 -14.51
CA LEU A 69 3.94 45.32 -15.88
C LEU A 69 4.17 46.78 -16.32
N GLN A 70 5.41 47.12 -16.69
CA GLN A 70 5.73 48.41 -17.29
C GLN A 70 6.03 48.23 -18.78
N PHE A 71 5.17 48.77 -19.64
CA PHE A 71 5.43 48.86 -21.08
C PHE A 71 6.32 50.09 -21.34
N GLN A 72 7.52 49.89 -21.88
CA GLN A 72 8.30 50.99 -22.46
C GLN A 72 8.15 50.96 -23.98
N HIS A 73 7.38 51.92 -24.50
CA HIS A 73 7.27 52.18 -25.93
C HIS A 73 8.42 53.09 -26.35
N HIS A 74 9.42 52.57 -27.06
CA HIS A 74 10.41 53.41 -27.74
C HIS A 74 10.04 53.53 -29.22
N SER A 75 9.08 54.40 -29.54
CA SER A 75 8.97 54.95 -30.89
C SER A 75 8.20 56.27 -30.90
N SER A 76 8.91 57.33 -31.28
CA SER A 76 8.34 58.60 -31.71
C SER A 76 7.90 58.46 -33.17
N HIS A 77 6.74 57.86 -33.44
CA HIS A 77 5.93 58.14 -34.63
C HIS A 77 4.56 57.46 -34.51
N SER A 78 3.51 58.29 -34.58
CA SER A 78 2.12 57.88 -34.62
C SER A 78 1.77 57.30 -35.99
N THR A 79 1.46 56.02 -36.06
CA THR A 79 0.66 55.45 -37.15
C THR A 79 -0.46 54.64 -36.50
N LEU A 80 -1.69 55.12 -36.70
CA LEU A 80 -2.93 54.41 -36.38
C LEU A 80 -2.91 53.06 -37.10
N LEU A 81 -2.75 51.97 -36.34
CA LEU A 81 -3.06 50.62 -36.80
C LEU A 81 -4.57 50.41 -36.71
N ASP A 82 -5.10 49.79 -37.75
CA ASP A 82 -6.53 49.64 -38.03
C ASP A 82 -7.18 48.64 -37.05
N SER A 83 -8.43 48.93 -36.66
CA SER A 83 -9.21 48.30 -35.56
C SER A 83 -9.54 46.80 -35.69
N ARG A 84 -8.91 46.08 -36.62
CA ARG A 84 -9.02 44.62 -36.78
C ARG A 84 -7.83 43.84 -36.23
N ASP A 85 -6.69 44.49 -36.02
CA ASP A 85 -5.48 43.86 -35.46
C ASP A 85 -5.45 43.87 -33.92
N ASP A 86 -6.28 44.69 -33.26
CA ASP A 86 -6.35 44.78 -31.80
C ASP A 86 -6.94 43.53 -31.15
N ASP A 87 -7.90 42.85 -31.80
CA ASP A 87 -8.48 41.61 -31.29
C ASP A 87 -7.47 40.45 -31.40
N ASP A 88 -6.74 40.36 -32.52
CA ASP A 88 -5.68 39.37 -32.69
C ASP A 88 -4.49 39.64 -31.76
N PHE A 89 -4.12 40.90 -31.54
CA PHE A 89 -3.08 41.29 -30.57
C PHE A 89 -3.49 41.01 -29.13
N ASN A 90 -4.73 41.30 -28.74
CA ASN A 90 -5.26 40.97 -27.41
C ASN A 90 -5.40 39.46 -27.19
N ILE A 91 -5.78 38.71 -28.24
CA ILE A 91 -5.81 37.25 -28.22
C ILE A 91 -4.38 36.68 -28.09
N ILE A 92 -3.41 37.23 -28.82
CA ILE A 92 -1.99 36.84 -28.71
C ILE A 92 -1.43 37.20 -27.34
N LEU A 93 -1.77 38.36 -26.78
CA LEU A 93 -1.38 38.76 -25.42
C LEU A 93 -2.00 37.84 -24.37
N GLN A 94 -3.30 37.57 -24.42
CA GLN A 94 -3.96 36.65 -23.48
C GLN A 94 -3.40 35.22 -23.59
N ARG A 95 -3.10 34.76 -24.81
CA ARG A 95 -2.46 33.46 -25.06
C ARG A 95 -1.03 33.42 -24.51
N THR A 96 -0.26 34.50 -24.71
CA THR A 96 1.10 34.66 -24.19
C THR A 96 1.10 34.74 -22.65
N PHE A 97 0.15 35.47 -22.06
CA PHE A 97 -0.06 35.56 -20.61
C PHE A 97 -0.39 34.20 -20.01
N ARG A 98 -1.33 33.45 -20.60
CA ARG A 98 -1.67 32.10 -20.12
C ARG A 98 -0.54 31.10 -20.33
N PHE A 99 0.20 31.21 -21.42
CA PHE A 99 1.36 30.35 -21.67
C PHE A 99 2.49 30.67 -20.69
N LEU A 100 2.72 31.94 -20.35
CA LEU A 100 3.68 32.37 -19.34
C LEU A 100 3.23 32.00 -17.92
N GLU A 101 1.93 32.06 -17.60
CA GLU A 101 1.40 31.54 -16.34
C GLU A 101 1.56 30.03 -16.23
N ILE A 102 1.32 29.28 -17.31
CA ILE A 102 1.51 27.82 -17.35
C ILE A 102 3.00 27.47 -17.31
N ALA A 103 3.86 28.19 -18.04
CA ALA A 103 5.30 27.98 -18.05
C ALA A 103 5.95 28.40 -16.72
N ALA A 104 5.49 29.48 -16.09
CA ALA A 104 5.90 29.90 -14.75
C ALA A 104 5.36 28.93 -13.69
N SER A 105 4.13 28.42 -13.84
CA SER A 105 3.57 27.36 -13.00
C SER A 105 4.35 26.06 -13.14
N LEU A 106 4.76 25.65 -14.35
CA LEU A 106 5.59 24.47 -14.61
C LEU A 106 7.04 24.63 -14.12
N SER A 107 7.63 25.80 -14.33
CA SER A 107 8.98 26.15 -13.85
C SER A 107 9.01 26.31 -12.33
N ALA A 108 7.88 26.69 -11.72
CA ALA A 108 7.68 26.65 -10.29
C ALA A 108 7.30 25.24 -9.80
N CYS A 109 6.66 24.40 -10.61
CA CYS A 109 6.20 23.09 -10.13
C CYS A 109 7.35 22.12 -9.89
N LEU A 110 8.44 22.12 -10.68
CA LEU A 110 9.68 21.39 -10.34
C LEU A 110 10.95 21.90 -11.08
N PRO A 111 11.71 22.88 -10.56
CA PRO A 111 13.10 23.02 -10.94
C PRO A 111 13.92 21.81 -10.43
N LEU A 112 15.08 21.55 -11.05
CA LEU A 112 16.02 20.44 -10.74
C LEU A 112 16.41 20.32 -9.25
N ASP A 113 16.14 21.35 -8.44
CA ASP A 113 16.48 21.44 -7.01
C ASP A 113 15.26 21.37 -6.06
N THR A 114 14.11 20.86 -6.52
CA THR A 114 12.89 20.85 -5.69
C THR A 114 13.05 19.97 -4.45
N ARG A 115 12.85 20.57 -3.27
CA ARG A 115 12.93 19.86 -1.99
C ARG A 115 11.67 19.03 -1.75
N ASN A 116 11.86 17.86 -1.17
CA ASN A 116 10.80 16.88 -0.91
C ASN A 116 9.54 17.42 -0.23
N TRP A 117 9.68 18.41 0.64
CA TRP A 117 8.55 18.99 1.39
C TRP A 117 7.72 19.99 0.58
N GLU A 118 8.22 20.47 -0.57
CA GLU A 118 7.52 21.44 -1.43
C GLU A 118 6.56 20.77 -2.42
N ILE A 119 6.72 19.46 -2.65
CA ILE A 119 6.00 18.68 -3.66
C ILE A 119 4.46 18.71 -3.46
N PRO A 120 3.89 18.50 -2.25
CA PRO A 120 2.43 18.48 -2.07
C PRO A 120 1.73 19.81 -2.37
N ALA A 121 2.34 20.94 -1.99
CA ALA A 121 1.79 22.27 -2.24
C ALA A 121 1.81 22.61 -3.74
N ARG A 122 2.90 22.26 -4.43
CA ARG A 122 3.07 22.49 -5.87
C ARG A 122 2.10 21.67 -6.74
N LEU A 123 1.63 20.53 -6.25
CA LEU A 123 0.64 19.69 -6.93
C LEU A 123 -0.80 20.18 -6.76
N THR A 124 -1.10 20.81 -5.64
CA THR A 124 -2.38 21.50 -5.45
C THR A 124 -2.56 22.59 -6.51
N LEU A 125 -1.46 23.24 -6.89
CA LEU A 125 -1.41 24.20 -8.00
C LEU A 125 -1.60 23.57 -9.38
N LEU A 126 -1.15 22.32 -9.58
CA LEU A 126 -1.29 21.61 -10.84
C LEU A 126 -2.73 21.10 -11.06
N HIS A 127 -3.39 20.67 -9.98
CA HIS A 127 -4.78 20.19 -10.01
C HIS A 127 -5.82 21.31 -10.10
N SER A 128 -5.47 22.56 -9.79
CA SER A 128 -6.35 23.72 -9.94
C SER A 128 -6.37 24.29 -11.37
N ILE A 129 -5.56 23.76 -12.29
CA ILE A 129 -5.55 24.18 -13.70
C ILE A 129 -6.78 23.60 -14.40
N PRO A 130 -7.70 24.44 -14.92
CA PRO A 130 -8.97 23.96 -15.47
C PRO A 130 -8.79 23.11 -16.74
N ALA A 131 -9.59 22.04 -16.85
CA ALA A 131 -9.60 21.12 -18.00
C ALA A 131 -9.94 21.78 -19.35
N SER A 132 -10.44 23.04 -19.35
CA SER A 132 -10.77 23.80 -20.55
C SER A 132 -9.56 24.30 -21.35
N VAL A 133 -8.32 24.05 -20.90
CA VAL A 133 -7.07 24.38 -21.61
C VAL A 133 -6.72 23.32 -22.68
N GLY A 134 -7.75 22.75 -23.32
CA GLY A 134 -7.66 21.56 -24.18
C GLY A 134 -6.85 21.71 -25.47
N SER A 135 -6.32 22.89 -25.80
CA SER A 135 -5.52 23.13 -27.02
C SER A 135 -4.07 23.58 -26.76
N TYR A 136 -3.70 23.89 -25.51
CA TYR A 136 -2.36 24.31 -25.11
C TYR A 136 -1.91 23.52 -23.89
N TRP A 137 -2.00 22.19 -23.99
CA TRP A 137 -1.40 21.31 -23.00
C TRP A 137 0.11 21.61 -22.92
N PRO A 138 0.71 21.61 -21.71
CA PRO A 138 2.15 21.48 -21.55
C PRO A 138 2.64 20.38 -22.50
N THR A 139 3.84 20.50 -23.07
CA THR A 139 4.43 19.36 -23.77
C THR A 139 4.28 18.14 -22.86
N HIS A 140 3.74 17.06 -23.40
CA HIS A 140 3.43 15.82 -22.65
C HIS A 140 4.55 15.45 -21.66
N ASP A 141 5.79 15.77 -22.03
CA ASP A 141 7.02 15.61 -21.26
C ASP A 141 7.05 16.33 -19.91
N ALA A 142 6.64 17.60 -19.81
CA ALA A 142 6.78 18.36 -18.58
C ALA A 142 5.79 17.89 -17.50
N TYR A 143 4.54 17.62 -17.89
CA TYR A 143 3.55 17.00 -17.01
C TYR A 143 3.94 15.57 -16.62
N THR A 144 4.38 14.76 -17.59
CA THR A 144 4.83 13.38 -17.33
C THR A 144 6.01 13.37 -16.37
N TYR A 145 6.97 14.28 -16.53
CA TYR A 145 8.10 14.43 -15.63
C TYR A 145 7.66 14.78 -14.20
N ALA A 146 6.76 15.76 -14.04
CA ALA A 146 6.26 16.16 -12.73
C ALA A 146 5.48 15.05 -12.02
N VAL A 147 4.58 14.38 -12.75
CA VAL A 147 3.83 13.22 -12.22
C VAL A 147 4.78 12.08 -11.83
N THR A 148 5.83 11.84 -12.62
CA THR A 148 6.84 10.81 -12.30
C THR A 148 7.61 11.18 -11.04
N GLY A 149 8.08 12.43 -10.92
CA GLY A 149 8.77 12.92 -9.73
C GLY A 149 7.94 12.77 -8.46
N LEU A 150 6.64 13.10 -8.53
CA LEU A 150 5.70 12.88 -7.43
C LEU A 150 5.56 11.41 -7.05
N ARG A 151 5.31 10.53 -8.03
CA ARG A 151 5.12 9.10 -7.79
C ARG A 151 6.35 8.49 -7.12
N CYS A 152 7.54 8.86 -7.58
CA CYS A 152 8.81 8.47 -6.97
C CYS A 152 8.96 8.99 -5.54
N HIS A 153 8.55 10.25 -5.28
CA HIS A 153 8.55 10.81 -3.94
C HIS A 153 7.65 10.01 -3.00
N PHE A 154 6.38 9.82 -3.36
CA PHE A 154 5.44 9.04 -2.55
C PHE A 154 5.93 7.61 -2.34
N ALA A 155 6.43 6.93 -3.37
CA ALA A 155 6.99 5.57 -3.24
C ALA A 155 8.18 5.49 -2.29
N ARG A 156 8.97 6.56 -2.16
CA ARG A 156 10.12 6.63 -1.26
C ARG A 156 9.72 6.97 0.17
N THR A 157 8.68 7.78 0.35
CA THR A 157 8.21 8.22 1.67
C THR A 157 7.12 7.33 2.26
N ALA A 158 6.56 6.40 1.50
CA ALA A 158 5.56 5.46 2.00
C ALA A 158 6.12 4.59 3.14
N PRO A 159 5.32 4.33 4.19
CA PRO A 159 5.73 3.48 5.30
C PRO A 159 5.96 2.02 4.86
N PHE A 160 5.20 1.54 3.87
CA PHE A 160 5.36 0.22 3.30
C PHE A 160 5.80 0.34 1.84
N ARG A 161 6.99 -0.13 1.51
CA ARG A 161 7.57 -0.05 0.17
C ARG A 161 7.60 -1.43 -0.46
N ARG A 162 6.81 -1.58 -1.52
CA ARG A 162 6.54 -2.87 -2.15
C ARG A 162 6.47 -2.75 -3.67
N MET A 163 6.83 -3.82 -4.37
CA MET A 163 6.68 -3.91 -5.82
C MET A 163 5.20 -3.86 -6.22
N PRO A 164 4.86 -3.24 -7.38
CA PRO A 164 5.75 -2.58 -8.32
C PRO A 164 5.94 -1.07 -8.02
N LEU A 165 7.14 -0.67 -7.58
CA LEU A 165 7.43 0.73 -7.20
C LEU A 165 7.32 1.74 -8.35
N SER A 166 7.40 1.28 -9.61
CA SER A 166 7.25 2.11 -10.80
C SER A 166 5.89 2.83 -10.88
N PHE A 167 4.89 2.35 -10.13
CA PHE A 167 3.54 2.91 -10.10
C PHE A 167 3.24 3.73 -8.85
N GLY A 168 4.25 4.02 -8.03
CA GLY A 168 4.07 4.71 -6.75
C GLY A 168 3.96 3.73 -5.57
N PRO A 169 3.47 4.19 -4.41
CA PRO A 169 3.11 3.33 -3.29
C PRO A 169 2.11 2.27 -3.71
N SER A 170 2.31 1.03 -3.26
CA SER A 170 1.31 -0.02 -3.45
C SER A 170 0.24 0.09 -2.36
N PRO A 171 -1.04 0.27 -2.72
CA PRO A 171 -2.13 0.24 -1.74
C PRO A 171 -2.15 -1.08 -0.97
N SER A 172 -2.53 -1.02 0.31
CA SER A 172 -2.64 -2.18 1.19
C SER A 172 -3.64 -1.91 2.32
N PRO A 173 -3.92 -2.88 3.21
CA PRO A 173 -4.68 -2.60 4.44
C PRO A 173 -4.09 -1.43 5.25
N ARG A 174 -2.78 -1.17 5.11
CA ARG A 174 -2.04 -0.22 5.95
C ARG A 174 -1.83 1.13 5.27
N GLN A 175 -1.95 1.23 3.94
CA GLN A 175 -1.72 2.49 3.23
C GLN A 175 -2.57 2.68 1.96
N ASP A 176 -2.81 3.94 1.60
CA ASP A 176 -3.49 4.36 0.37
C ASP A 176 -2.54 4.52 -0.85
N LEU A 177 -3.09 4.98 -1.98
CA LEU A 177 -2.34 5.21 -3.23
C LEU A 177 -1.24 6.28 -3.11
N ASN A 178 -1.31 7.14 -2.08
CA ASN A 178 -0.33 8.17 -1.79
C ASN A 178 0.63 7.74 -0.66
N GLY A 179 0.55 6.49 -0.20
CA GLY A 179 1.36 5.97 0.90
C GLY A 179 0.94 6.51 2.27
N ARG A 180 -0.27 7.05 2.41
CA ARG A 180 -0.79 7.55 3.69
C ARG A 180 -1.39 6.39 4.48
N PRO A 181 -1.21 6.33 5.80
CA PRO A 181 -1.85 5.31 6.63
C PRO A 181 -3.37 5.30 6.44
N ARG A 182 -3.97 4.10 6.39
CA ARG A 182 -5.43 3.97 6.40
C ARG A 182 -5.96 4.03 7.82
N GLY A 183 -7.12 4.66 7.96
CA GLY A 183 -7.88 4.68 9.22
C GLY A 183 -8.63 3.38 9.47
N LEU A 184 -9.24 3.29 10.65
CA LEU A 184 -10.10 2.18 11.05
C LEU A 184 -11.26 1.99 10.05
N SER A 185 -11.67 0.75 9.92
CA SER A 185 -12.70 0.26 9.01
C SER A 185 -13.79 -0.44 9.83
N ASN A 186 -15.03 -0.34 9.36
CA ASN A 186 -16.17 -1.09 9.92
C ASN A 186 -16.19 -2.51 9.36
N GLU A 187 -15.06 -3.21 9.52
CA GLU A 187 -14.90 -4.59 9.09
C GLU A 187 -15.84 -5.49 9.87
N VAL A 188 -16.46 -6.43 9.16
CA VAL A 188 -17.22 -7.50 9.79
C VAL A 188 -16.35 -8.74 9.74
N SER A 189 -16.12 -9.38 10.89
CA SER A 189 -15.43 -10.66 10.94
C SER A 189 -16.29 -11.74 11.60
N ARG A 190 -16.20 -12.95 11.06
CA ARG A 190 -16.71 -14.17 11.68
C ARG A 190 -15.61 -15.20 11.69
N THR A 191 -15.34 -15.79 12.85
CA THR A 191 -14.29 -16.81 12.97
C THR A 191 -14.84 -18.09 13.58
N THR A 192 -14.60 -19.21 12.91
CA THR A 192 -14.87 -20.56 13.38
C THR A 192 -13.55 -21.19 13.83
N HIS A 193 -13.52 -21.68 15.07
CA HIS A 193 -12.36 -22.31 15.69
C HIS A 193 -12.66 -23.78 15.93
N VAL A 194 -11.77 -24.66 15.49
CA VAL A 194 -11.74 -26.07 15.88
C VAL A 194 -10.41 -26.31 16.58
N THR A 195 -10.44 -26.48 17.89
CA THR A 195 -9.27 -26.75 18.72
C THR A 195 -9.19 -28.24 19.02
N PHE A 196 -8.04 -28.84 18.77
CA PHE A 196 -7.82 -30.26 18.98
C PHE A 196 -6.47 -30.53 19.66
N LYS A 197 -6.43 -31.68 20.32
CA LYS A 197 -5.26 -32.24 21.00
C LYS A 197 -4.47 -33.11 20.03
N THR A 198 -3.15 -33.02 20.13
CA THR A 198 -2.22 -33.81 19.31
C THR A 198 -0.90 -34.04 20.04
N ASN A 199 0.00 -34.82 19.46
CA ASN A 199 1.33 -35.08 19.99
C ASN A 199 2.30 -33.93 19.68
N LYS A 200 3.00 -33.42 20.69
CA LYS A 200 4.06 -32.41 20.51
C LYS A 200 5.17 -32.88 19.59
N SER A 201 5.47 -34.19 19.57
CA SER A 201 6.47 -34.75 18.65
C SER A 201 6.13 -34.49 17.19
N SER A 202 4.86 -34.61 16.81
CA SER A 202 4.39 -34.28 15.46
C SER A 202 4.45 -32.78 15.20
N LEU A 203 4.07 -31.96 16.18
CA LEU A 203 4.12 -30.50 16.03
C LEU A 203 5.55 -29.94 15.97
N SER A 204 6.51 -30.58 16.64
CA SER A 204 7.91 -30.18 16.61
C SER A 204 8.52 -30.22 15.20
N THR A 205 7.99 -31.05 14.30
CA THR A 205 8.46 -31.13 12.91
C THR A 205 8.10 -29.88 12.10
N LEU A 206 7.11 -29.11 12.56
CA LEU A 206 6.67 -27.87 11.93
C LEU A 206 7.44 -26.63 12.44
N LEU A 207 8.25 -26.77 13.50
CA LEU A 207 9.02 -25.66 14.04
C LEU A 207 10.22 -25.34 13.13
N PRO A 208 10.45 -24.07 12.76
CA PRO A 208 11.36 -23.72 11.68
C PRO A 208 12.83 -23.74 12.10
N THR A 209 13.12 -23.52 13.39
CA THR A 209 14.48 -23.53 13.94
C THR A 209 14.49 -24.13 15.35
N SER A 210 15.66 -24.49 15.84
CA SER A 210 15.86 -24.99 17.21
C SER A 210 15.60 -23.94 18.30
N ASP A 211 15.47 -22.65 17.94
CA ASP A 211 15.14 -21.58 18.87
C ASP A 211 13.65 -21.57 19.25
N PHE A 212 12.82 -22.29 18.50
CA PHE A 212 11.43 -22.55 18.85
C PHE A 212 11.31 -23.80 19.72
N ARG A 213 10.53 -23.72 20.79
CA ARG A 213 10.22 -24.86 21.66
C ARG A 213 8.86 -24.72 22.31
N PHE A 214 8.34 -25.82 22.84
CA PHE A 214 7.11 -25.78 23.64
C PHE A 214 7.39 -25.26 25.05
N SER A 215 6.55 -24.34 25.51
CA SER A 215 6.62 -23.71 26.83
C SER A 215 6.14 -24.63 27.97
N THR A 216 5.42 -25.71 27.64
CA THR A 216 4.84 -26.63 28.62
C THR A 216 5.54 -28.00 28.58
N GLY A 217 5.61 -28.67 29.74
CA GLY A 217 6.05 -30.06 29.83
C GLY A 217 5.04 -31.06 29.23
N GLY A 218 5.39 -32.34 29.24
CA GLY A 218 4.53 -33.44 28.75
C GLY A 218 4.51 -33.58 27.23
N SER A 219 3.85 -34.65 26.75
CA SER A 219 3.86 -35.06 25.34
C SER A 219 2.71 -34.48 24.49
N TRP A 220 1.69 -33.90 25.12
CA TRP A 220 0.51 -33.37 24.44
C TRP A 220 0.65 -31.89 24.09
N GLY A 221 0.16 -31.51 22.92
CA GLY A 221 0.04 -30.14 22.44
C GLY A 221 -1.36 -29.86 21.91
N GLU A 222 -1.62 -28.60 21.63
CA GLU A 222 -2.92 -28.12 21.16
C GLU A 222 -2.74 -27.35 19.85
N VAL A 223 -3.67 -27.56 18.92
CA VAL A 223 -3.75 -26.83 17.66
C VAL A 223 -5.15 -26.29 17.49
N THR A 224 -5.27 -25.09 16.92
CA THR A 224 -6.53 -24.55 16.46
C THR A 224 -6.51 -24.31 14.96
N LEU A 225 -7.50 -24.88 14.26
CA LEU A 225 -7.91 -24.43 12.92
C LEU A 225 -8.83 -23.24 13.08
N ALA A 226 -8.39 -22.05 12.71
CA ALA A 226 -9.18 -20.82 12.79
C ALA A 226 -9.53 -20.32 11.39
N PHE A 227 -10.76 -20.57 10.96
CA PHE A 227 -11.30 -20.07 9.71
C PHE A 227 -12.02 -18.74 9.93
N THR A 228 -11.59 -17.69 9.26
CA THR A 228 -12.18 -16.35 9.36
C THR A 228 -12.72 -15.89 8.02
N GLU A 229 -13.95 -15.40 8.04
CA GLU A 229 -14.60 -14.67 6.97
C GLU A 229 -14.53 -13.19 7.30
N LEU A 230 -13.90 -12.39 6.44
CA LEU A 230 -13.87 -10.94 6.54
C LEU A 230 -14.78 -10.35 5.48
N ASP A 231 -15.52 -9.29 5.82
CA ASP A 231 -16.35 -8.54 4.90
C ASP A 231 -16.28 -7.04 5.18
N ASN A 232 -16.74 -6.23 4.22
CA ASN A 232 -16.77 -4.76 4.31
C ASN A 232 -15.39 -4.11 4.52
N LEU A 233 -14.34 -4.65 3.88
CA LEU A 233 -12.98 -4.12 3.98
C LEU A 233 -12.82 -2.87 3.11
N ASN A 234 -12.58 -1.70 3.73
CA ASN A 234 -12.47 -0.42 3.02
C ASN A 234 -11.35 -0.42 1.96
N TRP A 235 -10.23 -1.09 2.25
CA TRP A 235 -9.05 -1.16 1.38
C TRP A 235 -9.26 -2.09 0.18
N LEU A 236 -10.31 -2.93 0.22
CA LEU A 236 -10.81 -3.73 -0.90
C LEU A 236 -12.10 -3.16 -1.51
N GLY A 237 -12.46 -1.91 -1.19
CA GLY A 237 -13.66 -1.27 -1.73
C GLY A 237 -14.96 -1.91 -1.25
N GLY A 238 -15.00 -2.37 0.01
CA GLY A 238 -16.17 -2.97 0.64
C GLY A 238 -16.31 -4.47 0.43
N ARG A 239 -15.36 -5.13 -0.26
CA ARG A 239 -15.33 -6.59 -0.43
C ARG A 239 -14.73 -7.30 0.78
N GLY A 240 -14.96 -8.60 0.83
CA GLY A 240 -14.40 -9.53 1.80
C GLY A 240 -13.31 -10.44 1.24
N TYR A 241 -12.66 -11.18 2.15
CA TYR A 241 -11.86 -12.36 1.83
C TYR A 241 -11.84 -13.31 3.04
N ASN A 242 -11.46 -14.56 2.80
CA ASN A 242 -11.43 -15.59 3.82
C ASN A 242 -10.00 -16.05 4.08
N PHE A 243 -9.73 -16.51 5.30
CA PHE A 243 -8.48 -17.15 5.64
C PHE A 243 -8.64 -18.29 6.63
N LEU A 244 -7.74 -19.28 6.56
CA LEU A 244 -7.65 -20.40 7.48
C LEU A 244 -6.26 -20.44 8.11
N ALA A 245 -6.18 -20.19 9.42
CA ALA A 245 -4.96 -20.25 10.20
C ALA A 245 -4.81 -21.63 10.87
N PHE A 246 -3.60 -22.21 10.79
CA PHE A 246 -3.22 -23.37 11.59
C PHE A 246 -2.37 -22.89 12.76
N ILE A 247 -2.94 -22.82 13.96
CA ILE A 247 -2.33 -22.18 15.13
C ILE A 247 -1.84 -23.25 16.10
N VAL A 248 -0.52 -23.32 16.31
CA VAL A 248 0.11 -24.19 17.31
C VAL A 248 0.24 -23.45 18.64
N HIS A 249 -0.33 -23.99 19.71
CA HIS A 249 -0.38 -23.31 21.00
C HIS A 249 0.83 -23.57 21.89
N GLY A 250 1.13 -22.60 22.77
CA GLY A 250 2.09 -22.76 23.85
C GLY A 250 3.54 -22.87 23.39
N VAL A 251 3.91 -22.08 22.38
CA VAL A 251 5.27 -22.02 21.82
C VAL A 251 6.04 -20.85 22.41
N GLU A 252 7.33 -21.01 22.55
CA GLU A 252 8.24 -19.94 22.89
C GLU A 252 9.43 -19.88 21.92
N TYR A 253 9.93 -18.66 21.71
CA TYR A 253 11.07 -18.37 20.86
C TYR A 253 12.12 -17.62 21.67
N GLY A 254 13.38 -18.04 21.57
CA GLY A 254 14.53 -17.31 22.10
C GLY A 254 15.59 -18.21 22.71
N SER A 255 16.85 -17.86 22.49
CA SER A 255 18.00 -18.68 22.88
C SER A 255 18.45 -18.43 24.34
N THR A 256 18.07 -17.29 24.94
CA THR A 256 18.41 -16.95 26.34
C THR A 256 17.15 -16.73 27.20
N PRO A 257 17.14 -17.12 28.49
CA PRO A 257 15.94 -17.02 29.35
C PRO A 257 15.33 -15.61 29.49
N ASN A 258 16.14 -14.55 29.35
CA ASN A 258 15.70 -13.17 29.50
C ASN A 258 15.14 -12.56 28.20
N GLU A 259 15.22 -13.27 27.08
CA GLU A 259 14.77 -12.82 25.75
C GLU A 259 13.67 -13.75 25.17
N VAL A 260 13.07 -14.60 26.00
CA VAL A 260 12.05 -15.56 25.56
C VAL A 260 10.72 -14.87 25.30
N ILE A 261 10.24 -14.98 24.06
CA ILE A 261 8.90 -14.55 23.65
C ILE A 261 7.98 -15.75 23.71
N LYS A 262 6.91 -15.68 24.52
CA LYS A 262 5.89 -16.72 24.63
C LYS A 262 4.66 -16.35 23.81
N GLY A 263 4.09 -17.33 23.12
CA GLY A 263 2.92 -17.12 22.27
C GLY A 263 2.41 -18.40 21.62
N ASN A 264 1.67 -18.23 20.54
CA ASN A 264 1.30 -19.30 19.62
C ASN A 264 2.20 -19.20 18.38
N TYR A 265 2.38 -20.30 17.65
CA TYR A 265 3.12 -20.32 16.40
C TYR A 265 2.18 -20.58 15.21
N LEU A 266 2.38 -19.83 14.12
CA LEU A 266 1.61 -19.94 12.88
C LEU A 266 2.53 -20.48 11.76
N PRO A 267 2.63 -21.81 11.57
CA PRO A 267 3.41 -22.39 10.47
C PRO A 267 2.86 -21.99 9.10
N VAL A 268 1.53 -21.90 8.95
CA VAL A 268 0.89 -21.58 7.67
C VAL A 268 -0.45 -20.87 7.86
N LEU A 269 -0.74 -19.95 6.94
CA LEU A 269 -2.01 -19.24 6.84
C LEU A 269 -2.51 -19.30 5.39
N PHE A 270 -3.63 -19.98 5.15
CA PHE A 270 -4.24 -20.03 3.83
C PHE A 270 -5.17 -18.83 3.64
N GLU A 271 -5.13 -18.15 2.50
CA GLU A 271 -6.11 -17.11 2.14
C GLU A 271 -6.62 -17.31 0.72
N ASN A 272 -7.81 -16.81 0.41
CA ASN A 272 -8.42 -16.93 -0.92
C ASN A 272 -8.25 -15.68 -1.80
N LEU A 273 -7.38 -14.75 -1.42
CA LEU A 273 -7.11 -13.53 -2.18
C LEU A 273 -5.62 -13.18 -2.15
N ALA A 274 -5.05 -12.82 -3.30
CA ALA A 274 -3.62 -12.52 -3.42
C ALA A 274 -3.21 -11.24 -2.68
N ASP A 275 -4.06 -10.20 -2.67
CA ASP A 275 -3.79 -8.91 -2.06
C ASP A 275 -3.39 -8.99 -0.57
N PRO A 276 -4.14 -9.69 0.32
CA PRO A 276 -3.73 -9.89 1.71
C PRO A 276 -2.54 -10.85 1.85
N ILE A 277 -2.34 -11.79 0.92
CA ILE A 277 -1.20 -12.73 0.91
C ILE A 277 0.08 -11.95 0.71
N THR A 278 0.16 -11.20 -0.40
CA THR A 278 1.34 -10.42 -0.79
C THR A 278 1.72 -9.44 0.30
N THR A 279 0.76 -8.63 0.76
CA THR A 279 1.05 -7.62 1.80
C THR A 279 1.41 -8.25 3.14
N GLY A 280 0.73 -9.34 3.54
CA GLY A 280 1.02 -10.02 4.81
C GLY A 280 2.39 -10.69 4.84
N ARG A 281 2.85 -11.28 3.73
CA ARG A 281 4.18 -11.88 3.61
C ARG A 281 5.27 -10.83 3.61
N GLU A 282 5.16 -9.83 2.73
CA GLU A 282 6.25 -8.89 2.48
C GLU A 282 6.37 -7.85 3.60
N GLU A 283 5.24 -7.36 4.12
CA GLU A 283 5.22 -6.29 5.11
C GLU A 283 5.35 -6.85 6.53
N LEU A 284 4.72 -8.00 6.83
CA LEU A 284 4.61 -8.52 8.20
C LEU A 284 5.34 -9.85 8.44
N GLY A 285 5.63 -10.63 7.39
CA GLY A 285 6.32 -11.92 7.49
C GLY A 285 5.43 -13.14 7.72
N PHE A 286 4.11 -13.01 7.59
CA PHE A 286 3.20 -14.16 7.75
C PHE A 286 3.46 -15.22 6.67
N SER A 287 3.42 -16.51 7.04
CA SER A 287 3.55 -17.67 6.14
C SER A 287 2.29 -17.91 5.31
N LYS A 288 1.88 -16.90 4.53
CA LYS A 288 0.64 -16.95 3.76
C LYS A 288 0.80 -17.70 2.45
N VAL A 289 -0.20 -18.48 2.09
CA VAL A 289 -0.31 -19.17 0.79
C VAL A 289 -1.76 -19.14 0.31
N TYR A 290 -1.96 -19.33 -0.99
CA TYR A 290 -3.30 -19.32 -1.57
C TYR A 290 -4.01 -20.66 -1.37
N ALA A 291 -5.30 -20.62 -1.02
CA ALA A 291 -6.23 -21.73 -1.17
C ALA A 291 -7.63 -21.22 -1.52
N THR A 292 -8.40 -22.03 -2.22
CA THR A 292 -9.86 -21.85 -2.28
C THR A 292 -10.42 -22.22 -0.91
N LEU A 293 -11.31 -21.39 -0.38
CA LEU A 293 -11.88 -21.54 0.97
C LEU A 293 -13.39 -21.31 0.91
N ASP A 294 -14.10 -22.41 0.64
CA ASP A 294 -15.55 -22.40 0.44
C ASP A 294 -16.25 -22.82 1.73
N ALA A 295 -16.99 -21.88 2.33
CA ALA A 295 -17.74 -22.10 3.55
C ALA A 295 -19.24 -22.05 3.29
N HIS A 296 -19.97 -22.99 3.89
CA HIS A 296 -21.43 -23.02 3.89
C HIS A 296 -21.95 -23.15 5.31
N ARG A 297 -22.88 -22.28 5.69
CA ARG A 297 -23.60 -22.35 6.96
C ARG A 297 -25.08 -22.62 6.71
N ASP A 298 -25.61 -23.64 7.37
CA ASP A 298 -27.04 -23.93 7.39
C ASP A 298 -27.52 -23.67 8.83
N GLU A 299 -28.10 -22.49 9.06
CA GLU A 299 -28.61 -22.07 10.37
C GLU A 299 -29.78 -22.94 10.83
N ALA A 300 -30.63 -23.37 9.89
CA ALA A 300 -31.80 -24.20 10.20
C ALA A 300 -31.39 -25.58 10.71
N LYS A 301 -30.28 -26.12 10.22
CA LYS A 301 -29.72 -27.41 10.67
C LYS A 301 -28.64 -27.26 11.75
N GLY A 302 -28.23 -26.04 12.08
CA GLY A 302 -27.13 -25.79 13.01
C GLY A 302 -25.81 -26.42 12.53
N THR A 303 -25.52 -26.33 11.23
CA THR A 303 -24.30 -26.91 10.63
C THR A 303 -23.43 -25.88 9.93
N PHE A 304 -22.13 -26.15 9.93
CA PHE A 304 -21.14 -25.38 9.18
C PHE A 304 -20.19 -26.34 8.46
N CYS A 305 -19.91 -26.09 7.19
CA CYS A 305 -18.96 -26.86 6.40
C CYS A 305 -17.94 -25.91 5.77
N LEU A 306 -16.66 -26.22 5.90
CA LEU A 306 -15.57 -25.59 5.18
C LEU A 306 -14.91 -26.63 4.27
N SER A 307 -14.71 -26.25 3.01
CA SER A 307 -13.88 -26.96 2.04
C SER A 307 -12.68 -26.06 1.70
N ALA A 308 -11.47 -26.59 1.87
CA ALA A 308 -10.24 -25.93 1.48
C ALA A 308 -9.53 -26.74 0.39
N GLY A 309 -9.11 -26.06 -0.67
CA GLY A 309 -8.57 -26.71 -1.86
C GLY A 309 -7.68 -25.84 -2.71
N TRP A 310 -7.14 -26.44 -3.77
CA TRP A 310 -6.31 -25.75 -4.76
C TRP A 310 -6.68 -26.24 -6.17
N LEU A 311 -7.02 -25.30 -7.05
CA LEU A 311 -7.43 -25.57 -8.44
C LEU A 311 -8.49 -26.69 -8.60
N GLY A 312 -9.47 -26.73 -7.70
CA GLY A 312 -10.58 -27.69 -7.72
C GLY A 312 -10.33 -28.99 -6.97
N THR A 313 -9.11 -29.21 -6.43
CA THR A 313 -8.81 -30.38 -5.60
C THR A 313 -8.87 -30.01 -4.11
N GLU A 314 -9.72 -30.68 -3.35
CA GLU A 314 -9.86 -30.51 -1.90
C GLU A 314 -8.69 -31.17 -1.17
N PHE A 315 -8.07 -30.44 -0.23
CA PHE A 315 -7.08 -31.00 0.69
C PHE A 315 -7.57 -31.09 2.14
N LEU A 316 -8.60 -30.33 2.51
CA LEU A 316 -9.15 -30.30 3.86
C LEU A 316 -10.64 -30.01 3.80
N ARG A 317 -11.40 -30.77 4.59
CA ARG A 317 -12.81 -30.55 4.88
C ARG A 317 -13.02 -30.48 6.39
N VAL A 318 -13.79 -29.49 6.84
CA VAL A 318 -14.23 -29.36 8.23
C VAL A 318 -15.74 -29.30 8.26
N LEU A 319 -16.37 -30.21 8.99
CA LEU A 319 -17.81 -30.27 9.17
C LEU A 319 -18.15 -30.11 10.65
N ILE A 320 -19.08 -29.22 10.97
CA ILE A 320 -19.45 -28.86 12.33
C ILE A 320 -20.95 -29.02 12.49
N HIS A 321 -21.37 -29.59 13.61
CA HIS A 321 -22.78 -29.87 13.93
C HIS A 321 -23.16 -29.40 15.32
N GLY A 322 -24.47 -29.18 15.52
CA GLY A 322 -25.04 -28.84 16.83
C GLY A 322 -24.55 -27.47 17.31
N ILE A 323 -24.58 -26.48 16.41
CA ILE A 323 -24.19 -25.11 16.72
C ILE A 323 -25.29 -24.45 17.55
N GLU A 324 -24.95 -24.04 18.76
CA GLU A 324 -25.84 -23.36 19.70
C GLU A 324 -25.24 -22.02 20.11
N GLN A 325 -26.11 -21.00 20.23
CA GLN A 325 -25.68 -19.67 20.63
C GLN A 325 -25.39 -19.62 22.14
N LEU A 326 -24.26 -19.02 22.48
CA LEU A 326 -23.87 -18.70 23.84
C LEU A 326 -24.20 -17.23 24.14
N PRO A 327 -24.27 -16.85 25.44
CA PRO A 327 -24.31 -15.44 25.81
C PRO A 327 -23.09 -14.69 25.26
N ASP A 328 -23.28 -13.42 24.91
CA ASP A 328 -22.20 -12.56 24.43
C ASP A 328 -21.08 -12.47 25.47
N THR A 329 -19.84 -12.56 25.00
CA THR A 329 -18.65 -12.50 25.86
C THR A 329 -17.79 -11.29 25.51
N PRO A 330 -17.08 -10.70 26.49
CA PRO A 330 -16.10 -9.66 26.18
C PRO A 330 -14.96 -10.25 25.34
N TYR A 331 -14.39 -9.43 24.46
CA TYR A 331 -13.19 -9.82 23.71
C TYR A 331 -12.07 -10.27 24.67
N LYS A 332 -11.49 -11.43 24.37
CA LYS A 332 -10.27 -11.88 25.04
C LYS A 332 -9.05 -11.42 24.25
N ALA A 333 -8.01 -11.01 24.97
CA ALA A 333 -6.73 -10.73 24.34
C ALA A 333 -6.13 -12.03 23.80
N ASP A 334 -5.82 -12.05 22.51
CA ASP A 334 -5.10 -13.16 21.91
C ASP A 334 -3.65 -13.18 22.40
N SER A 335 -3.09 -14.38 22.61
CA SER A 335 -1.66 -14.55 22.81
C SER A 335 -0.89 -14.03 21.58
N PRO A 336 0.34 -13.52 21.76
CA PRO A 336 1.19 -13.13 20.63
C PRO A 336 1.31 -14.26 19.61
N LEU A 337 1.25 -13.92 18.33
CA LEU A 337 1.35 -14.90 17.25
C LEU A 337 2.75 -14.81 16.63
N LEU A 338 3.52 -15.87 16.76
CA LEU A 338 4.86 -16.01 16.20
C LEU A 338 4.77 -16.55 14.79
N HIS A 339 5.50 -15.94 13.86
CA HIS A 339 5.70 -16.44 12.50
C HIS A 339 7.14 -16.17 12.06
N TYR A 340 7.63 -16.94 11.09
CA TYR A 340 9.03 -16.92 10.69
C TYR A 340 9.16 -16.33 9.29
N LYS A 341 9.76 -15.14 9.19
CA LYS A 341 9.89 -14.39 7.94
C LYS A 341 11.16 -14.84 7.22
N VAL A 342 11.01 -15.34 5.99
CA VAL A 342 12.12 -15.70 5.11
C VAL A 342 11.91 -15.05 3.74
N ILE A 343 12.91 -14.31 3.25
CA ILE A 343 13.00 -13.79 1.88
C ILE A 343 14.29 -14.32 1.27
N PRO A 344 14.23 -15.20 0.25
CA PRO A 344 15.43 -15.78 -0.35
C PRO A 344 16.24 -14.72 -1.12
N SER A 345 17.56 -14.90 -1.14
CA SER A 345 18.45 -14.10 -1.98
C SER A 345 18.28 -14.47 -3.46
N ASN A 346 18.39 -13.49 -4.36
CA ASN A 346 18.35 -13.74 -5.80
C ASN A 346 19.50 -14.65 -6.25
N GLY A 347 19.19 -15.84 -6.78
CA GLY A 347 20.18 -16.78 -7.34
C GLY A 347 21.15 -17.40 -6.32
N GLY A 348 20.96 -17.17 -5.02
CA GLY A 348 21.79 -17.74 -3.97
C GLY A 348 21.22 -19.06 -3.46
N GLU A 349 21.90 -20.17 -3.73
CA GLU A 349 21.56 -21.46 -3.12
C GLU A 349 21.64 -21.37 -1.59
N GLY A 350 20.50 -21.58 -0.92
CA GLY A 350 20.41 -21.67 0.54
C GLY A 350 20.66 -20.37 1.32
N LYS A 351 20.62 -19.20 0.67
CA LYS A 351 20.80 -17.90 1.34
C LYS A 351 19.52 -17.07 1.34
N ALA A 352 19.30 -16.34 2.42
CA ALA A 352 18.19 -15.42 2.59
C ALA A 352 18.68 -13.99 2.81
N ASP A 353 18.02 -13.03 2.16
CA ASP A 353 18.23 -11.58 2.39
C ASP A 353 17.55 -11.13 3.69
N VAL A 354 16.51 -11.85 4.11
CA VAL A 354 15.78 -11.63 5.37
C VAL A 354 15.46 -12.99 5.97
N GLU A 355 15.82 -13.20 7.23
CA GLU A 355 15.46 -14.39 7.99
C GLU A 355 15.39 -14.07 9.49
N HIS A 356 14.19 -14.04 10.06
CA HIS A 356 13.98 -13.80 11.48
C HIS A 356 12.56 -14.14 11.95
N VAL A 357 12.38 -14.32 13.26
CA VAL A 357 11.04 -14.35 13.88
C VAL A 357 10.36 -12.99 13.75
N SER A 358 9.06 -13.00 13.56
CA SER A 358 8.21 -11.83 13.61
C SER A 358 7.02 -12.13 14.53
N VAL A 359 6.58 -11.10 15.27
CA VAL A 359 5.49 -11.23 16.24
C VAL A 359 4.30 -10.42 15.74
N GLY A 360 3.24 -11.12 15.37
CA GLY A 360 1.93 -10.53 15.14
C GLY A 360 1.28 -10.20 16.48
N THR A 361 0.96 -8.92 16.69
CA THR A 361 0.06 -8.47 17.75
C THR A 361 -1.23 -7.98 17.11
N LYS A 362 -2.37 -8.51 17.55
CA LYS A 362 -3.66 -7.89 17.21
C LYS A 362 -3.86 -6.69 18.13
N PRO A 363 -4.36 -5.55 17.63
CA PRO A 363 -4.76 -4.46 18.49
C PRO A 363 -5.85 -4.95 19.46
N LYS A 364 -5.81 -4.45 20.70
CA LYS A 364 -6.87 -4.76 21.67
C LYS A 364 -8.19 -4.25 21.11
N ARG A 365 -9.18 -5.14 21.02
CA ARG A 365 -10.56 -4.80 20.71
C ARG A 365 -11.31 -4.58 22.02
N GLU A 366 -12.11 -3.52 22.06
CA GLU A 366 -13.07 -3.27 23.12
C GLU A 366 -14.46 -3.69 22.64
N GLY A 367 -15.33 -4.12 23.55
CA GLY A 367 -16.70 -4.54 23.24
C GLY A 367 -16.96 -6.02 23.51
N THR A 368 -18.08 -6.51 22.96
CA THR A 368 -18.51 -7.90 23.05
C THR A 368 -18.47 -8.56 21.68
N GLU A 369 -18.30 -9.88 21.69
CA GLU A 369 -18.45 -10.74 20.51
C GLU A 369 -19.63 -11.69 20.74
N ARG A 370 -20.41 -11.93 19.69
CA ARG A 370 -21.38 -13.03 19.70
C ARG A 370 -20.61 -14.34 19.63
N ALA A 371 -20.98 -15.28 20.48
CA ALA A 371 -20.33 -16.58 20.57
C ALA A 371 -21.34 -17.71 20.34
N TRP A 372 -20.89 -18.77 19.70
CA TRP A 372 -21.59 -20.04 19.59
C TRP A 372 -20.64 -21.16 19.93
N ARG A 373 -21.18 -22.27 20.41
CA ARG A 373 -20.45 -23.52 20.60
C ARG A 373 -21.09 -24.60 19.75
N ALA A 374 -20.27 -25.48 19.22
CA ALA A 374 -20.76 -26.68 18.54
C ALA A 374 -20.52 -27.92 19.41
N SER A 375 -21.39 -28.92 19.27
CA SER A 375 -21.26 -30.18 19.99
C SER A 375 -20.25 -31.13 19.35
N ASN A 376 -20.03 -31.03 18.03
CA ASN A 376 -19.15 -31.93 17.29
C ASN A 376 -18.48 -31.22 16.11
N ALA A 377 -17.27 -31.67 15.78
CA ALA A 377 -16.59 -31.34 14.53
C ALA A 377 -15.88 -32.57 13.96
N GLU A 378 -15.93 -32.70 12.65
CA GLU A 378 -15.20 -33.67 11.86
C GLU A 378 -14.19 -32.92 10.99
N VAL A 379 -12.93 -33.36 11.01
CA VAL A 379 -11.85 -32.78 10.22
C VAL A 379 -11.26 -33.90 9.37
N ALA A 380 -11.36 -33.76 8.06
CA ALA A 380 -10.89 -34.73 7.10
C ALA A 380 -9.86 -34.09 6.17
N TRP A 381 -8.64 -34.62 6.17
CA TRP A 381 -7.64 -34.29 5.16
C TRP A 381 -7.84 -35.16 3.92
N THR A 382 -7.29 -34.72 2.78
CA THR A 382 -7.20 -35.56 1.59
C THR A 382 -6.49 -36.88 1.86
N GLY A 383 -6.91 -37.93 1.14
CA GLY A 383 -6.27 -39.25 1.17
C GLY A 383 -5.21 -39.45 0.08
N LEU A 384 -4.89 -38.42 -0.71
CA LEU A 384 -3.84 -38.50 -1.74
C LEU A 384 -2.46 -38.63 -1.09
N GLU A 385 -1.61 -39.50 -1.64
CA GLU A 385 -0.27 -39.76 -1.11
C GLU A 385 0.81 -39.59 -2.18
N ASP A 386 2.06 -39.42 -1.73
CA ASP A 386 3.27 -39.44 -2.56
C ASP A 386 3.13 -38.63 -3.86
N ARG A 387 3.30 -39.30 -5.01
CA ARG A 387 3.26 -38.68 -6.32
C ARG A 387 1.88 -38.12 -6.66
N GLU A 388 0.80 -38.75 -6.22
CA GLU A 388 -0.56 -38.24 -6.46
C GLU A 388 -0.78 -36.92 -5.70
N LEU A 389 -0.24 -36.81 -4.48
CA LEU A 389 -0.28 -35.57 -3.70
C LEU A 389 0.56 -34.48 -4.35
N GLU A 390 1.77 -34.81 -4.82
CA GLU A 390 2.66 -33.87 -5.52
C GLU A 390 2.06 -33.37 -6.84
N ASP A 391 1.46 -34.26 -7.63
CA ASP A 391 0.81 -33.90 -8.89
C ASP A 391 -0.45 -33.04 -8.66
N ALA A 392 -1.21 -33.33 -7.59
CA ALA A 392 -2.39 -32.54 -7.22
C ALA A 392 -2.05 -31.18 -6.60
N PHE A 393 -0.93 -31.07 -5.89
CA PHE A 393 -0.54 -29.90 -5.11
C PHE A 393 0.95 -29.53 -5.26
N PRO A 394 1.45 -29.27 -6.47
CA PRO A 394 2.89 -29.11 -6.75
C PRO A 394 3.58 -27.99 -5.96
N THR A 395 2.85 -26.98 -5.51
CA THR A 395 3.38 -25.86 -4.71
C THR A 395 2.95 -25.90 -3.24
N LEU A 396 2.19 -26.92 -2.82
CA LEU A 396 1.61 -27.04 -1.47
C LEU A 396 1.80 -28.43 -0.86
N ALA A 397 2.33 -29.42 -1.59
CA ALA A 397 2.44 -30.80 -1.15
C ALA A 397 3.23 -30.93 0.16
N ASN A 398 4.32 -30.18 0.33
CA ASN A 398 5.09 -30.14 1.57
C ASN A 398 4.26 -29.63 2.75
N ILE A 399 3.43 -28.61 2.54
CA ILE A 399 2.55 -28.04 3.57
C ILE A 399 1.46 -29.05 3.91
N ILE A 400 0.75 -29.57 2.90
CA ILE A 400 -0.37 -30.49 3.11
C ILE A 400 0.12 -31.77 3.79
N LYS A 401 1.27 -32.32 3.37
CA LYS A 401 1.90 -33.47 4.03
C LYS A 401 2.23 -33.17 5.49
N GLY A 402 2.90 -32.05 5.77
CA GLY A 402 3.24 -31.67 7.14
C GLY A 402 2.02 -31.48 8.05
N LEU A 403 0.90 -30.95 7.52
CA LEU A 403 -0.34 -30.80 8.27
C LEU A 403 -1.06 -32.15 8.50
N ARG A 404 -1.01 -33.06 7.52
CA ARG A 404 -1.59 -34.42 7.63
C ARG A 404 -0.87 -35.28 8.67
N ASP A 405 0.44 -35.08 8.82
CA ASP A 405 1.25 -35.78 9.84
C ASP A 405 0.91 -35.35 11.28
N VAL A 406 0.13 -34.26 11.46
CA VAL A 406 -0.41 -33.85 12.74
C VAL A 406 -1.72 -34.59 13.02
N GLU A 407 -1.60 -35.73 13.71
CA GLU A 407 -2.75 -36.55 14.12
C GLU A 407 -3.70 -35.78 15.03
N ILE A 408 -5.00 -35.84 14.73
CA ILE A 408 -6.06 -35.32 15.56
C ILE A 408 -6.45 -36.41 16.56
N VAL A 409 -6.01 -36.29 17.80
CA VAL A 409 -6.28 -37.30 18.85
C VAL A 409 -7.65 -37.09 19.46
N GLU A 410 -8.02 -35.83 19.68
CA GLU A 410 -9.28 -35.46 20.32
C GLU A 410 -9.65 -34.03 19.93
N ILE A 411 -10.89 -33.81 19.51
CA ILE A 411 -11.44 -32.45 19.38
C ILE A 411 -11.77 -31.95 20.80
N LEU A 412 -11.12 -30.87 21.22
CA LEU A 412 -11.28 -30.31 22.57
C LEU A 412 -12.42 -29.29 22.61
N GLN A 413 -12.51 -28.44 21.59
CA GLN A 413 -13.45 -27.33 21.57
C GLN A 413 -13.76 -26.88 20.14
N VAL A 414 -15.01 -26.46 19.94
CA VAL A 414 -15.47 -25.88 18.68
C VAL A 414 -16.30 -24.64 19.01
N ASP A 415 -15.78 -23.47 18.66
CA ASP A 415 -16.47 -22.20 18.89
C ASP A 415 -16.57 -21.38 17.61
N LEU A 416 -17.62 -20.60 17.52
CA LEU A 416 -17.81 -19.63 16.47
C LEU A 416 -17.99 -18.26 17.11
N LYS A 417 -17.40 -17.25 16.48
CA LYS A 417 -17.39 -15.88 16.96
C LYS A 417 -17.75 -14.96 15.82
N ALA A 418 -18.50 -13.91 16.12
CA ALA A 418 -18.81 -12.86 15.17
C ALA A 418 -18.72 -11.51 15.86
N ASP A 419 -18.13 -10.54 15.17
CA ASP A 419 -18.14 -9.16 15.60
C ASP A 419 -19.60 -8.66 15.67
N CYS A 420 -19.89 -7.83 16.69
CA CYS A 420 -21.20 -7.22 16.92
C CYS A 420 -21.35 -5.90 16.18
#